data_AF-A0A0F2JBW2-F1
#
_entry.id   AF-A0A0F2JBW2-F1
#
_cell.length_a   1.000
_cell.length_b   1.000
_cell.length_c   1.000
_cell.angle_alpha   90.00
_cell.angle_beta   90.00
_cell.angle_gamma   90.00
#
_symmetry.space_group_name_H-M   'P 1'
#
loop_
_entity.id
_entity.type
_entity.pdbx_description
1 polymer ?
#
loop_
_entity_poly.entity_id
_entity_poly.type
_entity_poly.pdbx_seq_one_letter_code
_entity_poly.pdbx_strand_id
1 'polypeptide(L)'
;MRIIFKTVVQISTISYEKSIFTEDKSDIADYSTPESVNLEKETNIELIKAIHKLKEPYKEIITLRTFSELSFKEIGEIFEQSEGWARTTFYRGKLQLKDILTRGRWED
;
A
#
# COMPACT_ATOMS: atom_id res chain seq x y z
N MET A 1 -8.61 -20.75 10.92
CA MET A 1 -8.00 -19.42 11.11
C MET A 1 -7.71 -18.64 9.81
N ARG A 2 -8.02 -19.16 8.60
CA ARG A 2 -7.78 -18.46 7.31
C ARG A 2 -8.89 -17.50 6.84
N ILE A 3 -10.04 -17.50 7.52
CA ILE A 3 -11.24 -16.76 7.08
C ILE A 3 -11.22 -15.30 7.56
N ILE A 4 -10.67 -15.04 8.76
CA ILE A 4 -10.62 -13.69 9.33
C ILE A 4 -9.62 -12.81 8.55
N PHE A 5 -8.48 -13.38 8.12
CA PHE A 5 -7.43 -12.66 7.40
C PHE A 5 -7.81 -12.21 5.99
N LYS A 6 -8.43 -13.09 5.20
CA LYS A 6 -8.92 -12.72 3.87
C LYS A 6 -9.97 -11.61 3.95
N THR A 7 -10.78 -11.62 5.01
CA THR A 7 -11.87 -10.66 5.17
C THR A 7 -11.36 -9.32 5.69
N VAL A 8 -10.44 -9.27 6.65
CA VAL A 8 -9.89 -7.99 7.16
C VAL A 8 -9.02 -7.29 6.11
N VAL A 9 -8.15 -8.02 5.41
CA VAL A 9 -7.35 -7.44 4.32
C VAL A 9 -8.27 -6.98 3.19
N GLN A 10 -9.24 -7.80 2.76
CA GLN A 10 -10.18 -7.40 1.72
C GLN A 10 -11.12 -6.26 2.15
N ILE A 11 -11.53 -6.20 3.42
CA ILE A 11 -12.28 -5.05 3.99
C ILE A 11 -11.40 -3.81 4.00
N SER A 12 -10.10 -3.92 4.32
CA SER A 12 -9.17 -2.79 4.23
C SER A 12 -9.03 -2.34 2.78
N THR A 13 -8.78 -3.25 1.83
CA THR A 13 -8.69 -2.94 0.39
C THR A 13 -9.97 -2.31 -0.14
N ILE A 14 -11.15 -2.83 0.21
CA ILE A 14 -12.45 -2.28 -0.21
C ILE A 14 -12.73 -0.93 0.46
N SER A 15 -12.37 -0.76 1.74
CA SER A 15 -12.51 0.53 2.44
C SER A 15 -11.58 1.58 1.83
N TYR A 16 -10.37 1.19 1.38
CA TYR A 16 -9.40 2.03 0.70
C TYR A 16 -9.83 2.40 -0.74
N GLU A 17 -10.34 1.45 -1.53
CA GLU A 17 -10.90 1.76 -2.86
C GLU A 17 -12.09 2.72 -2.75
N LYS A 18 -12.89 2.58 -1.68
CA LYS A 18 -14.04 3.44 -1.41
C LYS A 18 -13.64 4.84 -0.94
N SER A 19 -12.59 4.98 -0.13
CA SER A 19 -12.08 6.30 0.31
C SER A 19 -11.35 7.06 -0.79
N ILE A 20 -10.77 6.37 -1.78
CA ILE A 20 -10.24 6.99 -3.01
C ILE A 20 -11.36 7.49 -3.92
N PHE A 21 -12.54 6.84 -3.89
CA PHE A 21 -13.69 7.21 -4.71
C PHE A 21 -14.58 8.30 -4.10
N THR A 22 -14.54 8.51 -2.78
CA THR A 22 -15.27 9.60 -2.14
C THR A 22 -14.34 10.78 -1.94
N GLU A 23 -14.51 11.80 -2.78
CA GLU A 23 -14.14 13.18 -2.47
C GLU A 23 -14.50 13.51 -1.02
N ASP A 24 -13.49 13.78 -0.19
CA ASP A 24 -13.71 14.57 1.01
C ASP A 24 -12.84 15.83 0.93
N LYS A 25 -13.54 16.94 0.71
CA LYS A 25 -13.04 18.29 0.89
C LYS A 25 -12.92 18.52 2.39
N SER A 26 -11.71 18.52 2.93
CA SER A 26 -11.48 19.06 4.27
C SER A 26 -10.40 20.15 4.21
N ASP A 27 -10.90 21.38 4.13
CA ASP A 27 -10.35 22.63 4.66
C ASP A 27 -8.87 22.63 5.09
N ILE A 28 -7.99 22.77 4.10
CA ILE A 28 -6.67 23.37 4.29
C ILE A 28 -6.61 24.51 3.28
N ALA A 29 -6.31 25.72 3.76
CA ALA A 29 -6.03 26.87 2.91
C ALA A 29 -4.76 26.57 2.11
N ASP A 30 -4.93 25.80 1.04
CA ASP A 30 -3.86 25.30 0.21
C ASP A 30 -3.76 26.20 -1.02
N TYR A 31 -2.61 26.84 -1.16
CA TYR A 31 -2.23 27.55 -2.38
C TYR A 31 -1.91 26.57 -3.53
N SER A 32 -2.28 25.29 -3.41
CA SER A 32 -2.28 24.32 -4.48
C SER A 32 -3.29 24.71 -5.57
N THR A 33 -2.75 25.01 -6.74
CA THR A 33 -3.52 25.07 -7.98
C THR A 33 -4.29 23.75 -8.20
N PRO A 34 -5.49 23.76 -8.82
CA PRO A 34 -6.22 22.54 -9.15
C PRO A 34 -5.36 21.50 -9.89
N GLU A 35 -4.40 21.96 -10.69
CA GLU A 35 -3.43 21.14 -11.40
C GLU A 35 -2.49 20.35 -10.47
N SER A 36 -2.01 20.94 -9.37
CA SER A 36 -1.09 20.26 -8.44
C SER A 36 -1.81 19.19 -7.62
N VAL A 37 -3.03 19.47 -7.17
CA VAL A 37 -3.87 18.48 -6.48
C VAL A 37 -4.17 17.28 -7.40
N ASN A 38 -4.40 17.52 -8.69
CA ASN A 38 -4.68 16.44 -9.63
C ASN A 38 -3.44 15.58 -9.91
N LEU A 39 -2.27 16.20 -10.01
CA LEU A 39 -0.99 15.48 -10.21
C LEU A 39 -0.63 14.58 -9.02
N GLU A 40 -0.90 15.03 -7.80
CA GLU A 40 -0.71 14.22 -6.59
C GLU A 40 -1.66 13.01 -6.54
N LYS A 41 -2.91 13.20 -6.95
CA LYS A 41 -3.89 12.09 -7.08
C LYS A 41 -3.42 11.05 -8.10
N GLU A 42 -2.99 11.48 -9.28
CA GLU A 42 -2.46 10.59 -10.32
C GLU A 42 -1.23 9.81 -9.83
N THR A 43 -0.31 10.49 -9.14
CA THR A 43 0.90 9.87 -8.57
C THR A 43 0.56 8.81 -7.52
N ASN A 44 -0.42 9.08 -6.65
CA ASN A 44 -0.89 8.12 -5.66
C ASN A 44 -1.55 6.89 -6.29
N ILE A 45 -2.34 7.08 -7.34
CA ILE A 45 -2.98 5.98 -8.07
C ILE A 45 -1.93 5.05 -8.69
N GLU A 46 -0.88 5.59 -9.30
CA GLU A 46 0.19 4.78 -9.90
C GLU A 46 0.98 3.99 -8.84
N LEU A 47 1.24 4.58 -7.67
CA LEU A 47 1.85 3.88 -6.55
C LEU A 47 0.98 2.71 -6.08
N ILE A 48 -0.32 2.93 -5.93
CA ILE A 48 -1.26 1.90 -5.50
C ILE A 48 -1.35 0.77 -6.53
N LYS A 49 -1.43 1.09 -7.82
CA LYS A 49 -1.38 0.08 -8.89
C LYS A 49 -0.09 -0.74 -8.84
N ALA A 50 1.06 -0.10 -8.60
CA ALA A 50 2.33 -0.78 -8.49
C ALA A 50 2.38 -1.71 -7.25
N ILE A 51 1.81 -1.31 -6.11
CA ILE A 51 1.67 -2.17 -4.92
C ILE A 51 0.80 -3.39 -5.23
N HIS A 52 -0.31 -3.22 -5.96
CA HIS A 52 -1.19 -4.34 -6.33
C HIS A 52 -0.51 -5.40 -7.22
N LYS A 53 0.53 -5.02 -7.97
CA LYS A 53 1.33 -5.94 -8.80
C LYS A 53 2.33 -6.77 -7.99
N LEU A 54 2.60 -6.41 -6.73
CA LEU A 54 3.50 -7.17 -5.88
C LEU A 54 2.90 -8.54 -5.50
N LYS A 55 3.75 -9.57 -5.50
CA LYS A 55 3.38 -10.91 -5.01
C LYS A 55 3.31 -10.93 -3.50
N GLU A 56 2.48 -11.81 -2.94
CA GLU A 56 2.52 -12.06 -1.50
C GLU A 56 3.84 -12.71 -1.09
N PRO A 57 4.38 -12.38 0.10
CA PRO A 57 3.81 -11.52 1.14
C PRO A 57 4.17 -10.02 1.03
N TYR A 58 4.81 -9.58 -0.05
CA TYR A 58 5.35 -8.22 -0.17
C TYR A 58 4.26 -7.15 -0.22
N LYS A 59 3.19 -7.41 -0.97
CA LYS A 59 2.03 -6.52 -1.07
C LYS A 59 1.42 -6.28 0.30
N GLU A 60 1.07 -7.35 1.01
CA GLU A 60 0.39 -7.26 2.30
C GLU A 60 1.25 -6.56 3.37
N ILE A 61 2.56 -6.86 3.44
CA ILE A 61 3.45 -6.18 4.39
C ILE A 61 3.61 -4.68 4.08
N ILE A 62 3.73 -4.30 2.80
CA ILE A 62 3.78 -2.87 2.42
C ILE A 62 2.46 -2.20 2.78
N THR A 63 1.33 -2.83 2.47
CA THR A 63 0.03 -2.27 2.79
C THR A 63 -0.13 -2.06 4.29
N LEU A 64 0.14 -3.08 5.11
CA LEU A 64 0.04 -2.99 6.57
C LEU A 64 0.98 -1.93 7.15
N ARG A 65 2.21 -1.82 6.63
CA ARG A 65 3.19 -0.86 7.15
C ARG A 65 2.87 0.59 6.76
N THR A 66 2.41 0.81 5.53
CA THR A 66 2.18 2.15 4.98
C THR A 66 0.81 2.70 5.35
N PHE A 67 -0.21 1.85 5.43
CA PHE A 67 -1.60 2.29 5.60
C PHE A 67 -2.16 2.03 7.01
N SER A 68 -1.65 1.01 7.71
CA SER A 68 -2.08 0.69 9.08
C SER A 68 -1.04 1.07 10.14
N GLU A 69 0.06 1.69 9.74
CA GLU A 69 1.19 2.14 10.58
C GLU A 69 1.80 1.08 11.52
N LEU A 70 1.48 -0.20 11.30
CA LEU A 70 1.90 -1.30 12.18
C LEU A 70 3.42 -1.42 12.28
N SER A 71 3.92 -1.69 13.48
CA SER A 71 5.32 -1.97 13.71
C SER A 71 5.74 -3.28 13.05
N PHE A 72 7.03 -3.45 12.76
CA PHE A 72 7.54 -4.71 12.21
C PHE A 72 7.32 -5.91 13.16
N LYS A 73 7.18 -5.64 14.46
CA LYS A 73 6.86 -6.65 15.45
C LYS A 73 5.43 -7.15 15.28
N GLU A 74 4.45 -6.24 15.22
CA GLU A 74 3.04 -6.57 15.00
C GLU A 74 2.82 -7.24 13.63
N ILE A 75 3.53 -6.78 12.60
CA ILE A 75 3.51 -7.43 11.29
C ILE A 75 4.09 -8.85 11.40
N GLY A 76 5.21 -9.04 12.10
CA GLY A 76 5.75 -10.39 12.36
C GLY A 76 4.73 -11.29 13.06
N GLU A 77 4.08 -10.80 14.11
CA GLU A 77 3.03 -11.52 14.85
C GLU A 77 1.86 -11.90 13.95
N ILE A 78 1.39 -10.99 13.10
CA ILE A 78 0.33 -11.21 12.09
C ILE A 78 0.68 -12.36 11.14
N PHE A 79 1.94 -12.43 10.69
CA PHE A 79 2.40 -13.45 9.75
C PHE A 79 2.89 -14.73 10.44
N GLU A 80 2.82 -14.82 11.77
CA GLU A 80 3.44 -15.89 12.56
C GLU A 80 4.95 -16.04 12.25
N GLN A 81 5.63 -14.91 12.09
CA GLN A 81 7.05 -14.78 11.75
C GLN A 81 7.80 -13.86 12.72
N SER A 82 9.12 -13.79 12.60
CA SER A 82 9.93 -12.86 13.40
C SER A 82 9.85 -11.41 12.89
N GLU A 83 10.10 -10.45 13.77
CA GLU A 83 10.25 -9.05 13.39
C GLU A 83 11.34 -8.84 12.31
N GLY A 84 12.43 -9.61 12.39
CA GLY A 84 13.51 -9.57 11.40
C GLY A 84 13.06 -10.05 10.01
N TRP A 85 12.20 -11.06 9.96
CA TRP A 85 11.55 -11.49 8.72
C TRP A 85 10.67 -10.38 8.15
N ALA A 86 9.87 -9.69 8.97
CA ALA A 86 9.02 -8.59 8.52
C ALA A 86 9.84 -7.43 7.94
N ARG A 87 10.93 -7.03 8.61
CA ARG A 87 11.85 -5.96 8.12
C ARG A 87 12.48 -6.32 6.77
N THR A 88 13.03 -7.52 6.65
CA THR A 88 13.70 -7.96 5.41
C THR A 88 12.72 -8.14 4.27
N THR A 89 11.52 -8.64 4.54
CA THR A 89 10.46 -8.80 3.54
C THR A 89 9.91 -7.45 3.08
N PHE A 90 9.65 -6.51 4.00
CA PHE A 90 9.29 -5.13 3.65
C PHE A 90 10.35 -4.46 2.78
N TYR A 91 11.63 -4.60 3.14
CA TYR A 91 12.74 -4.04 2.35
C TYR A 91 12.77 -4.62 0.93
N ARG A 92 12.64 -5.93 0.78
CA ARG A 92 12.57 -6.59 -0.54
C ARG A 92 11.36 -6.14 -1.35
N GLY A 93 10.20 -5.99 -0.71
CA GLY A 93 9.00 -5.44 -1.34
C GLY A 93 9.24 -4.03 -1.88
N LYS A 94 9.88 -3.15 -1.10
CA LYS A 94 10.24 -1.80 -1.56
C LYS A 94 11.15 -1.82 -2.78
N LEU A 95 12.11 -2.75 -2.83
CA LEU A 95 12.99 -2.89 -4.00
C LEU A 95 12.20 -3.30 -5.24
N GLN A 96 11.26 -4.25 -5.11
CA GLN A 96 10.39 -4.66 -6.22
C GLN A 96 9.47 -3.51 -6.66
N LEU A 97 8.92 -2.75 -5.71
CA LEU A 97 8.07 -1.60 -6.01
C LEU A 97 8.85 -0.52 -6.77
N LYS A 98 10.07 -0.22 -6.32
CA LYS A 98 10.99 0.67 -7.05
C LYS A 98 11.24 0.17 -8.46
N ASP A 99 11.44 -1.13 -8.62
CA ASP A 99 11.70 -1.72 -9.92
C ASP A 99 10.50 -1.62 -10.87
N ILE A 100 9.29 -1.90 -10.37
CA ILE A 100 8.03 -1.75 -11.11
C ILE A 100 7.84 -0.29 -11.57
N LEU A 101 8.06 0.67 -10.68
CA LEU A 101 7.90 2.10 -10.98
C LEU A 101 8.99 2.63 -11.92
N THR A 102 10.21 2.11 -11.83
CA THR A 102 11.34 2.58 -12.66
C THR A 102 11.35 1.92 -14.04
N ARG A 103 10.98 0.64 -14.14
CA ARG A 103 11.08 -0.13 -15.40
C ARG A 103 9.79 -0.19 -16.21
N GLY A 104 8.65 0.23 -15.67
CA GLY A 104 7.43 0.52 -16.43
C GLY A 104 6.77 -0.65 -17.19
N ARG A 105 7.35 -1.85 -17.28
CA ARG A 105 6.74 -3.02 -17.94
C ARG A 105 7.27 -4.33 -17.35
N TRP A 106 6.40 -5.01 -16.62
CA TRP A 106 6.49 -6.46 -16.39
C TRP A 106 5.20 -7.05 -16.97
N GLU A 107 5.21 -7.26 -18.28
CA GLU A 107 4.26 -8.09 -19.02
C GLU A 107 5.12 -8.87 -20.02
N ASP A 108 5.33 -10.16 -19.72
CA ASP A 108 5.25 -11.26 -20.68
C ASP A 108 4.17 -12.22 -20.15
#